data_AF-A0A963N7I6-F1
#
_entry.id   AF-A0A963N7I6-F1
#
_cell.length_a   1.000
_cell.length_b   1.000
_cell.length_c   1.000
_cell.angle_alpha   90.00
_cell.angle_beta   90.00
_cell.angle_gamma   90.00
#
_symmetry.space_group_name_H-M   'P 1'
#
loop_
_entity.id
_entity.type
_entity.pdbx_description
1 polymer ?
#
loop_
_entity_poly.entity_id
_entity_poly.type
_entity_poly.pdbx_seq_one_letter_code
_entity_poly.pdbx_strand_id
1 'polypeptide(L)'
;MPTLSNPSEIARETLRQLATRRMSPSPENYRALYHEIAGTSADSAAPFPQRELKALLTSLPNEQPAQQRLFKRFAQAFKGESWEELKRGLGELFAQLGKEQDLPWSELFADFLRQWESKQTGLTVARKREALERVLSGGAGNSELLFARLQGLVRSWSRNEPGADEMPLVEAAKAAP
;
A
#
# COMPACT_ATOMS: atom_id res chain seq x y z
N MET A 1 -13.68 -32.77 37.46
CA MET A 1 -12.80 -31.59 37.47
C MET A 1 -13.68 -30.38 37.71
N PRO A 2 -13.48 -29.61 38.80
CA PRO A 2 -14.34 -28.48 39.10
C PRO A 2 -14.15 -27.41 38.02
N THR A 3 -15.23 -27.03 37.37
CA THR A 3 -15.29 -25.86 36.49
C THR A 3 -15.20 -24.63 37.38
N LEU A 4 -13.99 -24.07 37.51
CA LEU A 4 -13.77 -22.81 38.21
C LEU A 4 -14.42 -21.69 37.39
N SER A 5 -15.58 -21.20 37.81
CA SER A 5 -16.29 -20.11 37.13
C SER A 5 -15.91 -18.73 37.67
N ASN A 6 -15.25 -18.65 38.84
CA ASN A 6 -14.90 -17.37 39.46
C ASN A 6 -13.50 -16.89 39.00
N PRO A 7 -13.37 -15.69 38.42
CA PRO A 7 -12.08 -15.14 37.97
C PRO A 7 -10.99 -15.11 39.06
N SER A 8 -11.38 -14.87 40.31
CA SER A 8 -10.44 -14.84 41.44
C SER A 8 -9.91 -16.22 41.81
N GLU A 9 -10.70 -17.28 41.59
CA GLU A 9 -10.30 -18.66 41.85
C GLU A 9 -9.39 -19.19 40.75
N ILE A 10 -9.70 -18.87 39.49
CA ILE A 10 -8.84 -19.16 38.34
C ILE A 10 -7.46 -18.49 38.54
N ALA A 11 -7.43 -17.23 39.00
CA ALA A 11 -6.20 -16.50 39.29
C ALA A 11 -5.37 -17.09 40.44
N ARG A 12 -6.01 -17.67 41.45
CA ARG A 12 -5.28 -18.36 42.53
C ARG A 12 -4.72 -19.69 42.06
N GLU A 13 -5.48 -20.43 41.26
CA GLU A 13 -5.06 -21.71 40.72
C GLU A 13 -3.92 -21.54 39.70
N THR A 14 -3.92 -20.47 38.90
CA THR A 14 -2.79 -20.15 38.01
C THR A 14 -1.51 -19.89 38.77
N LEU A 15 -1.53 -19.04 39.80
CA LEU A 15 -0.35 -18.76 40.62
C LEU A 15 0.17 -20.04 41.28
N ARG A 16 -0.73 -20.90 41.74
CA ARG A 16 -0.39 -22.20 42.31
C ARG A 16 0.27 -23.12 41.28
N GLN A 17 -0.26 -23.18 40.06
CA GLN A 17 0.32 -23.99 38.99
C GLN A 17 1.65 -23.41 38.48
N LEU A 18 1.82 -22.09 38.42
CA LEU A 18 3.09 -21.41 38.12
C LEU A 18 4.19 -21.83 39.09
N ALA A 19 3.88 -21.80 40.40
CA ALA A 19 4.80 -22.21 41.45
C ALA A 19 5.10 -23.72 41.39
N THR A 20 4.08 -24.55 41.13
CA THR A 20 4.22 -26.01 41.05
C THR A 20 5.06 -26.43 39.84
N ARG A 21 4.84 -25.80 38.68
CA ARG A 21 5.60 -26.03 37.44
C ARG A 21 6.98 -25.34 37.45
N ARG A 22 7.32 -24.58 38.50
CA ARG A 22 8.56 -23.77 38.63
C ARG A 22 8.84 -22.91 37.40
N MET A 23 7.78 -22.40 36.76
CA MET A 23 7.92 -21.51 35.61
C MET A 23 8.34 -20.12 36.09
N SER A 24 9.14 -19.43 35.29
CA SER A 24 9.48 -18.03 35.54
C SER A 24 8.18 -17.23 35.66
N PRO A 25 8.01 -16.39 36.68
CA PRO A 25 6.83 -15.54 36.82
C PRO A 25 6.89 -14.39 35.79
N SER A 26 6.74 -14.73 34.51
CA SER A 26 6.59 -13.78 33.41
C SER A 26 5.10 -13.51 33.15
N PRO A 27 4.74 -12.31 32.67
CA PRO A 27 3.37 -11.99 32.28
C PRO A 27 2.79 -12.96 31.24
N GLU A 28 3.64 -13.47 30.34
CA GLU A 28 3.26 -14.44 29.31
C GLU A 28 2.87 -15.80 29.90
N ASN A 29 3.68 -16.33 30.83
CA ASN A 29 3.40 -17.61 31.49
C ASN A 29 2.13 -17.56 32.32
N TYR A 30 1.88 -16.46 33.02
CA TYR A 30 0.62 -16.26 33.75
C TYR A 30 -0.58 -16.26 32.81
N ARG A 31 -0.50 -15.53 31.69
CA ARG A 31 -1.58 -15.45 30.69
C ARG A 31 -1.89 -16.83 30.12
N ALA A 32 -0.87 -17.56 29.71
CA ALA A 32 -1.03 -18.90 29.13
C ALA A 32 -1.77 -19.85 30.08
N LEU A 33 -1.32 -19.94 31.33
CA LEU A 33 -1.97 -20.79 32.35
C LEU A 33 -3.37 -20.31 32.73
N TYR A 34 -3.61 -18.99 32.78
CA TYR A 34 -4.93 -18.45 33.10
C TYR A 34 -5.97 -18.86 32.06
N HIS A 35 -5.58 -18.75 30.80
CA HIS A 35 -6.43 -19.13 29.68
C HIS A 35 -6.60 -20.65 29.57
N GLU A 36 -5.57 -21.44 29.88
CA GLU A 36 -5.63 -22.91 30.02
C GLU A 36 -6.66 -23.33 31.09
N ILE A 37 -6.64 -22.71 32.27
CA ILE A 37 -7.56 -23.03 33.37
C ILE A 37 -8.97 -22.47 33.14
N ALA A 38 -9.09 -21.29 32.51
CA ALA A 38 -10.36 -20.66 32.18
C ALA A 38 -11.07 -21.30 30.97
N GLY A 39 -10.41 -22.19 30.22
CA GLY A 39 -10.95 -22.80 29.00
C GLY A 39 -11.14 -21.82 27.84
N THR A 40 -10.51 -20.65 27.90
CA THR A 40 -10.53 -19.61 26.85
C THR A 40 -9.22 -19.65 26.08
N SER A 41 -9.22 -19.57 24.74
CA SER A 41 -7.95 -19.51 23.98
C SER A 41 -7.17 -18.23 24.26
N ALA A 42 -5.85 -18.34 24.48
CA ALA A 42 -4.95 -17.22 24.72
C ALA A 42 -4.95 -16.16 23.59
N ASP A 43 -5.25 -16.58 22.35
CA ASP A 43 -5.41 -15.68 21.19
C ASP A 43 -6.56 -14.69 21.34
N SER A 44 -7.57 -15.01 22.16
CA SER A 44 -8.74 -14.16 22.37
C SER A 44 -8.52 -13.10 23.46
N ALA A 45 -7.32 -13.05 24.07
CA ALA A 45 -7.07 -12.30 25.30
C ALA A 45 -6.09 -11.13 25.16
N ALA A 46 -5.50 -10.93 23.98
CA ALA A 46 -4.83 -9.67 23.69
C ALA A 46 -5.93 -8.63 23.40
N PRO A 47 -6.14 -7.60 24.25
CA PRO A 47 -7.04 -6.52 23.91
C PRO A 47 -6.59 -5.93 22.57
N PHE A 48 -7.53 -5.75 21.64
CA PHE A 48 -7.24 -5.16 20.34
C PHE A 48 -6.53 -3.81 20.55
N PRO A 49 -5.32 -3.60 20.00
CA PRO A 49 -4.47 -2.45 20.33
C PRO A 49 -4.94 -1.18 19.61
N GLN A 50 -6.16 -0.77 19.93
CA GLN A 50 -6.91 0.29 19.28
C GLN A 50 -6.21 1.65 19.40
N ARG A 51 -5.52 1.88 20.51
CA ARG A 51 -4.78 3.11 20.79
C ARG A 51 -3.53 3.20 19.94
N GLU A 52 -2.75 2.13 19.90
CA GLU A 52 -1.50 2.02 19.14
C GLU A 52 -1.79 2.11 17.63
N LEU A 53 -2.88 1.47 17.18
CA LEU A 53 -3.34 1.52 15.79
C LEU A 53 -3.84 2.92 15.38
N LYS A 54 -4.54 3.64 16.27
CA LYS A 54 -4.90 5.05 16.03
C LYS A 54 -3.67 5.95 15.98
N ALA A 55 -2.67 5.72 16.83
CA ALA A 55 -1.42 6.46 16.80
C ALA A 55 -0.66 6.24 15.48
N LEU A 56 -0.64 5.00 14.98
CA LEU A 56 -0.09 4.69 13.65
C LEU A 56 -0.82 5.45 12.55
N LEU A 57 -2.15 5.45 12.53
CA LEU A 57 -2.95 6.24 11.59
C LEU A 57 -2.55 7.73 11.64
N THR A 58 -2.47 8.34 12.81
CA THR A 58 -2.09 9.76 12.92
C THR A 58 -0.67 10.07 12.45
N SER A 59 0.21 9.06 12.38
CA SER A 59 1.58 9.22 11.90
C SER A 59 1.75 9.05 10.38
N LEU A 60 0.72 8.53 9.69
CA LEU A 60 0.77 8.28 8.25
C LEU A 60 0.52 9.59 7.45
N PRO A 61 1.33 9.88 6.41
CA PRO A 61 1.08 11.02 5.54
C PRO A 61 -0.22 10.84 4.76
N ASN A 62 -1.03 11.90 4.69
CA ASN A 62 -2.34 11.90 4.03
C ASN A 62 -2.53 13.10 3.09
N GLU A 63 -1.44 13.64 2.53
CA GLU A 63 -1.45 14.86 1.72
C GLU A 63 -2.03 14.63 0.32
N GLN A 64 -1.83 13.43 -0.25
CA GLN A 64 -2.35 13.12 -1.58
C GLN A 64 -3.78 12.57 -1.54
N PRO A 65 -4.64 12.94 -2.50
CA PRO A 65 -6.02 12.44 -2.56
C PRO A 65 -6.12 10.92 -2.70
N ALA A 66 -5.13 10.28 -3.34
CA ALA A 66 -5.01 8.82 -3.39
C ALA A 66 -4.74 8.22 -1.99
N GLN A 67 -3.79 8.82 -1.25
CA GLN A 67 -3.47 8.44 0.13
C GLN A 67 -4.66 8.64 1.08
N GLN A 68 -5.47 9.69 0.88
CA GLN A 68 -6.68 9.92 1.69
C GLN A 68 -7.76 8.85 1.49
N ARG A 69 -7.91 8.31 0.27
CA ARG A 69 -8.82 7.20 0.00
C ARG A 69 -8.37 5.92 0.69
N LEU A 70 -7.08 5.61 0.60
CA LEU A 70 -6.43 4.50 1.31
C LEU A 70 -6.60 4.63 2.82
N PHE A 71 -6.34 5.83 3.35
CA PHE A 71 -6.50 6.13 4.77
C PHE A 71 -7.91 5.91 5.29
N LYS A 72 -8.94 6.38 4.56
CA LYS A 72 -10.35 6.19 4.95
C LYS A 72 -10.75 4.71 4.99
N ARG A 73 -10.28 3.90 4.03
CA ARG A 73 -10.50 2.45 4.02
C ARG A 73 -9.80 1.77 5.19
N PHE A 74 -8.54 2.13 5.45
CA PHE A 74 -7.78 1.60 6.56
C PHE A 74 -8.44 1.96 7.90
N ALA A 75 -8.87 3.21 8.07
CA ALA A 75 -9.66 3.68 9.22
C ALA A 75 -10.99 2.93 9.40
N GLN A 76 -11.63 2.48 8.32
CA GLN A 76 -12.85 1.68 8.37
C GLN A 76 -12.58 0.26 8.88
N ALA A 77 -11.48 -0.36 8.48
CA ALA A 77 -11.07 -1.70 8.96
C ALA A 77 -10.81 -1.72 10.48
N PHE A 78 -10.40 -0.59 11.08
CA PHE A 78 -10.23 -0.48 12.53
C PHE A 78 -11.53 -0.49 13.33
N LYS A 79 -12.68 -0.23 12.71
CA LYS A 79 -13.99 -0.27 13.39
C LYS A 79 -14.42 -1.71 13.70
N GLY A 80 -13.88 -2.69 12.99
CA GLY A 80 -14.22 -4.11 13.18
C GLY A 80 -13.68 -4.75 14.45
N GLU A 81 -12.76 -4.08 15.17
CA GLU A 81 -12.11 -4.56 16.41
C GLU A 81 -11.52 -5.99 16.33
N SER A 82 -11.34 -6.52 15.12
CA SER A 82 -10.84 -7.88 14.91
C SER A 82 -9.55 -7.87 14.09
N TRP A 83 -8.64 -8.77 14.47
CA TRP A 83 -7.37 -8.92 13.78
C TRP A 83 -7.56 -9.42 12.34
N GLU A 84 -8.60 -10.20 12.10
CA GLU A 84 -8.96 -10.69 10.77
C GLU A 84 -9.42 -9.57 9.83
N GLU A 85 -10.23 -8.62 10.32
CA GLU A 85 -10.63 -7.47 9.51
C GLU A 85 -9.46 -6.54 9.20
N LEU A 86 -8.53 -6.38 10.15
CA LEU A 86 -7.30 -5.64 9.92
C LEU A 86 -6.42 -6.31 8.85
N LYS A 87 -6.18 -7.62 8.95
CA LYS A 87 -5.40 -8.38 7.96
C LYS A 87 -6.03 -8.28 6.57
N ARG A 88 -7.35 -8.46 6.49
CA ARG A 88 -8.10 -8.33 5.23
C ARG A 88 -7.97 -6.93 4.65
N GLY A 89 -8.17 -5.89 5.46
CA GLY A 89 -8.03 -4.50 5.04
C GLY A 89 -6.62 -4.16 4.56
N LEU A 90 -5.59 -4.68 5.22
CA LEU A 90 -4.19 -4.55 4.77
C LEU A 90 -3.95 -5.28 3.45
N GLY A 91 -4.44 -6.51 3.30
CA GLY A 91 -4.30 -7.28 2.06
C GLY A 91 -4.95 -6.57 0.86
N GLU A 92 -6.15 -6.04 1.04
CA GLU A 92 -6.84 -5.22 0.02
C GLU A 92 -6.07 -3.94 -0.32
N LEU A 93 -5.48 -3.30 0.69
CA LEU A 93 -4.68 -2.09 0.51
C LEU A 93 -3.44 -2.38 -0.34
N PHE A 94 -2.68 -3.42 -0.04
CA PHE A 94 -1.51 -3.83 -0.84
C PHE A 94 -1.90 -4.25 -2.26
N ALA A 95 -3.01 -4.98 -2.43
CA ALA A 95 -3.50 -5.35 -3.75
C ALA A 95 -3.90 -4.11 -4.58
N GLN A 96 -4.47 -3.08 -3.95
CA GLN A 96 -4.83 -1.84 -4.62
C GLN A 96 -3.61 -0.99 -4.97
N LEU A 97 -2.61 -0.94 -4.08
CA LEU A 97 -1.35 -0.25 -4.33
C LEU A 97 -0.56 -0.90 -5.48
N GLY A 98 -0.66 -2.23 -5.63
CA GLY A 98 -0.13 -2.95 -6.78
C GLY A 98 -0.85 -2.60 -8.07
N LYS A 99 -2.18 -2.46 -8.04
CA LYS A 99 -2.98 -2.04 -9.21
C LYS A 99 -2.77 -0.59 -9.63
N GLU A 100 -2.52 0.33 -8.69
CA GLU A 100 -2.17 1.72 -9.01
C GLU A 100 -0.78 1.81 -9.66
N GLN A 101 0.09 0.82 -9.44
CA GLN A 101 1.40 0.69 -10.09
C GLN A 101 1.37 -0.11 -11.40
N ASP A 102 0.25 -0.78 -11.73
CA ASP A 102 0.05 -1.42 -13.04
C ASP A 102 -0.20 -0.34 -14.10
N LEU A 103 0.88 0.31 -14.51
CA LEU A 103 0.92 1.15 -15.70
C LEU A 103 0.50 0.25 -16.89
N PRO A 104 -0.51 0.63 -17.69
CA PRO A 104 -1.05 -0.20 -18.76
C PRO A 104 -0.11 -0.21 -19.98
N TRP A 105 1.07 -0.80 -19.81
CA TRP A 105 2.11 -0.92 -20.82
C TRP A 105 1.63 -1.67 -22.07
N SER A 106 0.77 -2.67 -21.91
CA SER A 106 0.20 -3.44 -23.02
C SER A 106 -0.59 -2.55 -23.99
N GLU A 107 -1.47 -1.71 -23.47
CA GLU A 107 -2.25 -0.75 -24.26
C GLU A 107 -1.34 0.31 -24.89
N LEU A 108 -0.40 0.85 -24.12
CA LEU A 108 0.55 1.83 -24.62
C LEU A 108 1.43 1.28 -25.76
N PHE A 109 1.91 0.04 -25.65
CA PHE A 109 2.69 -0.60 -26.70
C PHE A 109 1.85 -0.93 -27.94
N ALA A 110 0.58 -1.33 -27.76
CA ALA A 110 -0.33 -1.55 -28.87
C ALA A 110 -0.60 -0.24 -29.64
N ASP A 111 -0.88 0.85 -28.92
CA ASP A 111 -1.07 2.18 -29.52
C ASP A 111 0.23 2.69 -30.15
N PHE A 112 1.38 2.47 -29.51
CA PHE A 112 2.68 2.83 -30.05
C PHE A 112 2.93 2.14 -31.39
N LEU A 113 2.75 0.81 -31.48
CA LEU A 113 2.94 0.05 -32.73
C LEU A 113 1.97 0.54 -33.82
N ARG A 114 0.70 0.74 -33.46
CA ARG A 114 -0.31 1.29 -34.37
C ARG A 114 0.11 2.65 -34.94
N GLN A 115 0.59 3.56 -34.09
CA GLN A 115 1.05 4.87 -34.54
C GLN A 115 2.38 4.79 -35.30
N TRP A 116 3.26 3.85 -34.95
CA TRP A 116 4.51 3.61 -35.65
C TRP A 116 4.28 3.21 -37.10
N GLU A 117 3.37 2.27 -37.34
CA GLU A 117 3.01 1.75 -38.67
C GLU A 117 2.11 2.70 -39.46
N SER A 118 1.41 3.62 -38.79
CA SER A 118 0.56 4.61 -39.47
C SER A 118 1.40 5.54 -40.37
N LYS A 119 0.95 5.67 -41.63
CA LYS A 119 1.51 6.61 -42.59
C LYS A 119 1.03 8.02 -42.24
N GLN A 120 1.92 8.83 -41.70
CA GLN A 120 1.63 10.20 -41.30
C GLN A 120 2.42 11.19 -42.16
N THR A 121 1.75 12.20 -42.70
CA THR A 121 2.36 13.20 -43.57
C THR A 121 3.18 14.19 -42.73
N GLY A 122 4.51 14.19 -42.87
CA GLY A 122 5.42 15.10 -42.15
C GLY A 122 6.22 14.46 -41.00
N LEU A 123 5.85 13.24 -40.58
CA LEU A 123 6.54 12.51 -39.53
C LEU A 123 7.23 11.25 -40.11
N THR A 124 8.51 11.40 -40.46
CA THR A 124 9.33 10.30 -40.97
C THR A 124 9.71 9.32 -39.87
N VAL A 125 10.03 8.08 -40.25
CA VAL A 125 10.52 7.04 -39.31
C VAL A 125 11.76 7.52 -38.54
N ALA A 126 12.64 8.28 -39.19
CA ALA A 126 13.81 8.88 -38.56
C ALA A 126 13.43 9.87 -37.44
N ARG A 127 12.45 10.76 -37.66
CA ARG A 127 11.95 11.70 -36.65
C ARG A 127 11.26 10.97 -35.48
N LYS A 128 10.48 9.91 -35.76
CA LYS A 128 9.86 9.07 -34.72
C LYS A 128 10.93 8.42 -33.84
N ARG A 129 11.99 7.88 -34.45
CA ARG A 129 13.11 7.25 -33.74
C ARG A 129 13.86 8.24 -32.87
N GLU A 130 14.18 9.43 -33.38
CA GLU A 130 14.90 10.46 -32.63
C GLU A 130 14.09 10.95 -31.42
N ALA A 131 12.77 11.13 -31.58
CA ALA A 131 11.89 11.51 -30.48
C ALA A 131 11.79 10.41 -29.40
N LEU A 132 11.75 9.14 -29.81
CA LEU A 132 11.79 8.01 -28.88
C LEU A 132 13.12 7.94 -28.12
N GLU A 133 14.26 8.09 -28.81
CA GLU A 133 15.59 8.09 -28.20
C GLU A 133 15.74 9.22 -27.18
N ARG A 134 15.17 10.42 -27.44
CA ARG A 134 15.09 11.50 -26.46
C ARG A 134 14.28 11.12 -25.22
N VAL A 135 13.13 10.48 -25.39
CA VAL A 135 12.29 10.04 -24.26
C VAL A 135 12.98 8.97 -23.42
N LEU A 136 13.62 7.98 -24.07
CA LEU A 136 14.37 6.92 -23.40
C LEU A 136 15.59 7.45 -22.65
N SER A 137 16.32 8.40 -23.25
CA SER A 137 17.50 9.01 -22.63
C SER A 137 17.15 9.87 -21.41
N GLY A 138 16.01 10.56 -21.45
CA GLY A 138 15.54 11.37 -20.33
C GLY A 138 14.80 10.58 -19.25
N GLY A 139 14.42 9.33 -19.50
CA GLY A 139 13.56 8.50 -18.64
C GLY A 139 14.28 7.46 -17.80
N ALA A 140 15.61 7.44 -17.81
CA ALA A 140 16.39 6.45 -17.07
C ALA A 140 16.15 6.56 -15.55
N GLY A 141 15.50 5.55 -14.96
CA GLY A 141 15.34 5.39 -13.51
C GLY A 141 13.93 5.60 -12.95
N ASN A 142 12.95 6.03 -13.75
CA ASN A 142 11.55 6.18 -13.29
C ASN A 142 10.56 5.63 -14.32
N SER A 143 9.96 4.47 -14.02
CA SER A 143 9.00 3.75 -14.87
C SER A 143 7.72 4.55 -15.14
N GLU A 144 7.19 5.25 -14.13
CA GLU A 144 5.99 6.08 -14.25
C GLU A 144 6.23 7.29 -15.15
N LEU A 145 7.37 7.94 -14.98
CA LEU A 145 7.76 9.10 -15.77
C LEU A 145 8.05 8.70 -17.23
N LEU A 146 8.68 7.54 -17.45
CA LEU A 146 8.86 6.99 -18.79
C LEU A 146 7.52 6.68 -19.45
N PHE A 147 6.60 6.03 -18.74
CA PHE A 147 5.24 5.74 -19.23
C PHE A 147 4.51 7.02 -19.63
N ALA A 148 4.51 8.04 -18.78
CA ALA A 148 3.85 9.32 -19.05
C ALA A 148 4.42 10.03 -20.29
N ARG A 149 5.75 10.03 -20.45
CA ARG A 149 6.42 10.63 -21.62
C ARG A 149 6.15 9.86 -22.92
N LEU A 150 6.18 8.54 -22.87
CA LEU A 150 5.82 7.70 -24.02
C LEU A 150 4.36 7.89 -24.40
N GLN A 151 3.46 7.97 -23.43
CA GLN A 151 2.06 8.27 -23.70
C GLN A 151 1.87 9.64 -24.37
N GLY A 152 2.61 10.67 -23.91
CA GLY A 152 2.65 11.99 -24.55
C GLY A 152 3.16 11.94 -25.99
N LEU A 153 4.20 11.15 -26.25
CA LEU A 153 4.77 10.94 -27.58
C LEU A 153 3.78 10.25 -28.53
N VAL A 154 3.13 9.18 -28.08
CA VAL A 154 2.12 8.47 -28.90
C VAL A 154 0.93 9.39 -29.22
N ARG A 155 0.53 10.24 -28.27
CA ARG A 155 -0.52 11.26 -28.50
C ARG A 155 -0.07 12.33 -29.50
N SER A 156 1.16 12.82 -29.44
CA SER A 156 1.64 13.83 -30.41
C SER A 156 1.70 13.28 -31.83
N TRP A 157 2.10 12.01 -31.99
CA TRP A 157 2.02 11.32 -33.28
C TRP A 157 0.58 11.18 -33.76
N SER A 158 -0.37 10.85 -32.89
CA SER A 158 -1.79 10.75 -33.28
C SER A 158 -2.38 12.08 -33.78
N ARG A 159 -1.86 13.21 -33.29
CA ARG A 159 -2.29 14.56 -33.67
C ARG A 159 -1.57 15.09 -34.92
N ASN A 160 -0.56 14.37 -35.40
CA ASN A 160 0.35 14.81 -36.46
C ASN A 160 0.94 16.22 -36.18
N GLU A 161 1.13 16.55 -34.91
CA GLU A 161 1.80 17.79 -34.51
C GLU A 161 3.30 17.59 -34.73
N PRO A 162 3.96 18.40 -35.58
CA PRO A 162 5.40 18.45 -35.62
C PRO A 162 5.87 18.90 -34.23
N GLY A 163 6.59 18.01 -33.54
CA GLY A 163 6.81 18.13 -32.11
C GLY A 163 7.46 19.44 -31.68
N ALA A 164 7.07 19.85 -30.47
CA ALA A 164 7.92 20.54 -29.51
C ALA A 164 8.50 21.88 -29.95
N ASP A 165 7.65 22.90 -30.07
CA ASP A 165 8.12 24.29 -29.90
C ASP A 165 7.57 24.99 -28.66
N GLU A 166 6.50 24.50 -28.02
CA GLU A 166 6.05 25.05 -26.73
C GLU A 166 5.46 23.95 -25.85
N MET A 167 6.30 23.32 -25.03
CA MET A 167 5.83 22.89 -23.71
C MET A 167 6.24 23.98 -22.74
N PRO A 168 5.31 24.61 -21.99
CA PRO A 168 5.72 25.52 -20.94
C PRO A 168 6.56 24.70 -19.97
N LEU A 169 7.81 25.12 -19.80
CA LEU A 169 8.63 24.77 -18.65
C LEU A 169 7.73 25.03 -17.43
N VAL A 170 7.23 23.96 -16.81
CA VAL A 170 6.67 24.06 -15.47
C VAL A 170 7.87 24.45 -14.61
N GLU A 171 8.00 25.76 -14.43
CA GLU A 171 9.00 26.39 -13.59
C GLU A 171 8.97 25.66 -12.26
N ALA A 172 10.07 24.99 -11.96
CA ALA A 172 10.32 24.41 -10.67
C ALA A 172 9.98 25.48 -9.64
N ALA A 173 8.98 25.19 -8.82
CA ALA A 173 8.53 26.06 -7.73
C ALA A 173 9.77 26.56 -7.00
N LYS A 174 10.08 27.82 -7.26
CA LYS A 174 11.18 28.54 -6.66
C LYS A 174 10.91 28.58 -5.17
N ALA A 175 11.93 28.16 -4.43
CA ALA A 175 11.99 28.26 -2.99
C ALA A 175 11.68 29.67 -2.47
N ALA A 176 11.08 29.67 -1.28
CA ALA A 176 11.23 30.62 -0.18
C ALA A 176 10.36 31.89 -0.17
N PRO A 177 10.07 32.47 1.01
CA PRO A 177 10.56 32.14 2.36
C PRO A 177 9.54 31.49 3.32
#